data_AF-A0A959HGJ2-F1
#
_entry.id   AF-A0A959HGJ2-F1
#
_cell.length_a   1.000
_cell.length_b   1.000
_cell.length_c   1.000
_cell.angle_alpha   90.00
_cell.angle_beta   90.00
_cell.angle_gamma   90.00
#
_symmetry.space_group_name_H-M   'P 1'
#
loop_
_entity.id
_entity.type
_entity.pdbx_description
1 polymer ?
#
loop_
_entity_poly.entity_id
_entity_poly.type
_entity_poly.pdbx_seq_one_letter_code
_entity_poly.pdbx_strand_id
1 'polypeptide(L)'
;MKKISEAIAAKFRRARLFNLEDIQAVREDGTELKHLVRKIYSSRDYNLDNKLYLIAQNMVSIFGDELSEFRIANPYFDVMDELEEEYMPDGPPFSPLTRSYFSYWQSFDYPFGKARETLGSIFYDLAKNSKLDKRVVDATAALNASRMGLYEVLETKGGVISLRELLTNAPFRSTCLAGYPGKPGDLVFARIAPGLSEPGGPSLIMTTPYIILNSKAEDWLAFFRRQGVDKAGLHGFFKYGPTEKYWHDYIMDGYVKFTSDRVYLTGIPDVPGSLPHAE
;
A
#
# COMPACT_ATOMS: atom_id res chain seq x y z
N MET A 1 20.20 15.39 6.50
CA MET A 1 20.44 14.14 7.26
C MET A 1 20.92 13.08 6.29
N LYS A 2 21.87 12.21 6.65
CA LYS A 2 22.42 11.20 5.72
C LYS A 2 21.35 10.16 5.37
N LYS A 3 21.11 9.93 4.08
CA LYS A 3 20.14 8.95 3.61
C LYS A 3 20.74 7.53 3.64
N ILE A 4 19.90 6.53 3.91
CA ILE A 4 20.22 5.12 3.77
C ILE A 4 20.52 4.81 2.31
N SER A 5 19.70 5.31 1.38
CA SER A 5 19.91 5.15 -0.07
C SER A 5 21.31 5.59 -0.51
N GLU A 6 21.80 6.75 -0.05
CA GLU A 6 23.16 7.23 -0.29
C GLU A 6 24.23 6.33 0.32
N ALA A 7 23.99 5.82 1.54
CA ALA A 7 24.94 4.97 2.26
C ALA A 7 25.14 3.60 1.61
N ILE A 8 24.08 3.06 0.98
CA ILE A 8 24.10 1.73 0.37
C ILE A 8 24.33 1.75 -1.14
N ALA A 9 24.14 2.89 -1.83
CA ALA A 9 24.23 3.00 -3.29
C ALA A 9 25.56 2.46 -3.87
N ALA A 10 26.69 2.73 -3.21
CA ALA A 10 27.98 2.21 -3.65
C ALA A 10 28.11 0.69 -3.46
N LYS A 11 27.50 0.13 -2.39
CA LYS A 11 27.55 -1.31 -2.09
C LYS A 11 26.65 -2.09 -3.05
N PHE A 12 25.42 -1.63 -3.29
CA PHE A 12 24.51 -2.22 -4.28
C PHE A 12 25.11 -2.23 -5.69
N ARG A 13 25.68 -1.10 -6.14
CA ARG A 13 26.36 -1.04 -7.45
C ARG A 13 27.52 -2.03 -7.59
N ARG A 14 28.27 -2.28 -6.50
CA ARG A 14 29.41 -3.22 -6.50
C ARG A 14 28.98 -4.68 -6.40
N ALA A 15 27.90 -4.94 -5.67
CA ALA A 15 27.45 -6.29 -5.41
C ALA A 15 26.68 -6.92 -6.59
N ARG A 16 26.32 -6.14 -7.63
CA ARG A 16 25.39 -6.55 -8.72
C ARG A 16 24.04 -7.07 -8.23
N LEU A 17 23.79 -7.00 -6.92
CA LEU A 17 22.51 -7.08 -6.27
C LEU A 17 21.65 -5.98 -6.88
N PHE A 18 20.63 -6.36 -7.65
CA PHE A 18 19.94 -5.56 -8.68
C PHE A 18 20.76 -5.20 -9.95
N ASN A 19 21.20 -6.19 -10.71
CA ASN A 19 21.44 -5.97 -12.14
C ASN A 19 20.10 -5.89 -12.88
N LEU A 20 19.46 -4.71 -12.83
CA LEU A 20 18.18 -4.41 -13.49
C LEU A 20 18.24 -4.60 -15.02
N GLU A 21 19.45 -4.73 -15.57
CA GLU A 21 19.71 -5.12 -16.97
C GLU A 21 19.31 -6.58 -17.26
N ASP A 22 19.39 -7.47 -16.26
CA ASP A 22 19.03 -8.89 -16.42
C ASP A 22 17.51 -9.13 -16.43
N ILE A 23 16.69 -8.11 -16.13
CA ILE A 23 15.23 -8.19 -16.34
C ILE A 23 14.90 -8.06 -17.83
N GLN A 24 15.77 -7.41 -18.63
CA GLN A 24 15.66 -7.35 -20.10
C GLN A 24 16.49 -8.44 -20.80
N ALA A 25 17.60 -8.89 -20.20
CA ALA A 25 18.41 -10.00 -20.71
C ALA A 25 18.28 -11.23 -19.80
N VAL A 26 17.62 -12.27 -20.30
CA VAL A 26 17.48 -13.58 -19.64
C VAL A 26 18.86 -14.20 -19.35
N ARG A 27 19.48 -13.89 -18.21
CA ARG A 27 20.62 -14.62 -17.63
C ARG A 27 20.29 -15.35 -16.33
N GLU A 28 20.93 -16.50 -16.16
CA GLU A 28 20.40 -17.72 -15.53
C GLU A 28 20.36 -17.74 -13.99
N ASP A 29 20.89 -16.72 -13.30
CA ASP A 29 20.92 -16.70 -11.82
C ASP A 29 19.70 -15.99 -11.16
N GLY A 30 18.78 -15.41 -11.95
CA GLY A 30 17.62 -14.63 -11.46
C GLY A 30 16.24 -15.26 -11.76
N THR A 31 16.08 -16.56 -11.55
CA THR A 31 14.91 -17.32 -12.01
C THR A 31 13.58 -16.85 -11.38
N GLU A 32 13.53 -16.58 -10.08
CA GLU A 32 12.25 -16.30 -9.38
C GLU A 32 11.61 -14.98 -9.81
N LEU A 33 12.34 -13.85 -9.76
CA LEU A 33 11.83 -12.55 -10.23
C LEU A 33 11.44 -12.60 -11.71
N LYS A 34 12.21 -13.31 -12.55
CA LYS A 34 11.89 -13.49 -13.98
C LYS A 34 10.62 -14.30 -14.19
N HIS A 35 10.46 -15.40 -13.48
CA HIS A 35 9.26 -16.22 -13.52
C HIS A 35 8.05 -15.43 -13.04
N LEU A 36 8.20 -14.64 -11.98
CA LEU A 36 7.15 -13.80 -11.42
C LEU A 36 6.73 -12.68 -12.39
N VAL A 37 7.69 -11.91 -12.89
CA VAL A 37 7.45 -10.85 -13.88
C VAL A 37 6.80 -11.44 -15.14
N ARG A 38 7.31 -12.55 -15.65
CA ARG A 38 6.72 -13.25 -16.81
C ARG A 38 5.29 -13.72 -16.52
N LYS A 39 5.05 -14.32 -15.34
CA LYS A 39 3.72 -14.76 -14.90
C LYS A 39 2.76 -13.58 -14.88
N ILE A 40 3.14 -12.47 -14.25
CA ILE A 40 2.34 -11.24 -14.17
C ILE A 40 2.06 -10.68 -15.57
N TYR A 41 3.08 -10.53 -16.43
CA TYR A 41 2.88 -10.00 -17.79
C TYR A 41 2.00 -10.90 -18.65
N SER A 42 2.13 -12.21 -18.51
CA SER A 42 1.33 -13.20 -19.27
C SER A 42 -0.10 -13.35 -18.76
N SER A 43 -0.40 -12.91 -17.52
CA SER A 43 -1.75 -12.97 -16.97
C SER A 43 -2.72 -12.11 -17.79
N ARG A 44 -3.87 -12.70 -18.13
CA ARG A 44 -4.98 -12.00 -18.79
C ARG A 44 -5.92 -11.33 -17.79
N ASP A 45 -5.80 -11.65 -16.51
CA ASP A 45 -6.64 -11.11 -15.43
C ASP A 45 -6.22 -9.68 -15.04
N TYR A 46 -5.03 -9.25 -15.50
CA TYR A 46 -4.45 -7.96 -15.17
C TYR A 46 -4.35 -7.06 -16.40
N ASN A 47 -4.85 -5.82 -16.26
CA ASN A 47 -4.54 -4.75 -17.20
C ASN A 47 -3.07 -4.31 -17.03
N LEU A 48 -2.60 -3.37 -17.86
CA LEU A 48 -1.20 -2.92 -17.80
C LEU A 48 -0.85 -2.26 -16.46
N ASP A 49 -1.73 -1.44 -15.90
CA ASP A 49 -1.46 -0.76 -14.63
C ASP A 49 -1.38 -1.74 -13.46
N ASN A 50 -2.27 -2.73 -13.40
CA ASN A 50 -2.23 -3.83 -12.46
C ASN A 50 -0.85 -4.51 -12.50
N LYS A 51 -0.34 -4.79 -13.70
CA LYS A 51 0.96 -5.44 -13.91
C LYS A 51 2.10 -4.56 -13.42
N LEU A 52 2.10 -3.28 -13.77
CA LEU A 52 3.16 -2.34 -13.36
C LEU A 52 3.25 -2.21 -11.84
N TYR A 53 2.12 -2.07 -11.16
CA TYR A 53 2.12 -1.96 -9.70
C TYR A 53 2.51 -3.26 -9.00
N LEU A 54 2.02 -4.42 -9.48
CA LEU A 54 2.44 -5.71 -8.94
C LEU A 54 3.95 -5.92 -9.12
N ILE A 55 4.50 -5.60 -10.28
CA ILE A 55 5.95 -5.70 -10.52
C ILE A 55 6.71 -4.76 -9.58
N ALA A 56 6.31 -3.50 -9.47
CA ALA A 56 6.96 -2.52 -8.60
C ALA A 56 6.93 -2.97 -7.12
N GLN A 57 5.78 -3.42 -6.62
CA GLN A 57 5.67 -3.89 -5.23
C GLN A 57 6.53 -5.12 -4.98
N ASN A 58 6.54 -6.11 -5.88
CA ASN A 58 7.36 -7.32 -5.71
C ASN A 58 8.85 -7.01 -5.79
N MET A 59 9.27 -6.08 -6.66
CA MET A 59 10.66 -5.64 -6.72
C MET A 59 11.09 -4.93 -5.44
N VAL A 60 10.22 -4.12 -4.83
CA VAL A 60 10.48 -3.51 -3.52
C VAL A 60 10.54 -4.57 -2.41
N SER A 61 9.72 -5.62 -2.47
CA SER A 61 9.76 -6.73 -1.52
C SER A 61 11.10 -7.47 -1.58
N ILE A 62 11.52 -7.90 -2.79
CA ILE A 62 12.82 -8.56 -2.99
C ILE A 62 13.98 -7.64 -2.61
N PHE A 63 13.84 -6.33 -2.86
CA PHE A 63 14.81 -5.35 -2.39
C PHE A 63 14.88 -5.28 -0.88
N GLY A 64 13.76 -5.42 -0.17
CA GLY A 64 13.72 -5.55 1.28
C GLY A 64 14.60 -6.72 1.75
N ASP A 65 14.42 -7.90 1.16
CA ASP A 65 15.21 -9.09 1.51
C ASP A 65 16.70 -8.84 1.33
N GLU A 66 17.12 -8.26 0.21
CA GLU A 66 18.53 -7.89 -0.01
C GLU A 66 19.03 -6.80 0.94
N LEU A 67 18.15 -5.87 1.35
CA LEU A 67 18.49 -4.81 2.28
C LEU A 67 18.71 -5.34 3.71
N SER A 68 18.07 -6.45 4.07
CA SER A 68 18.20 -7.10 5.39
C SER A 68 19.65 -7.52 5.72
N GLU A 69 20.44 -7.81 4.69
CA GLU A 69 21.87 -8.13 4.81
C GLU A 69 22.73 -6.93 5.30
N PHE A 70 22.18 -5.71 5.27
CA PHE A 70 22.86 -4.52 5.71
C PHE A 70 22.42 -4.10 7.11
N ARG A 71 23.37 -4.10 8.07
CA ARG A 71 23.16 -3.64 9.46
C ARG A 71 22.47 -2.27 9.63
N ILE A 72 22.49 -1.42 8.60
CA ILE A 72 21.81 -0.11 8.61
C ILE A 72 20.28 -0.26 8.61
N ALA A 73 19.76 -1.42 8.19
CA ALA A 73 18.34 -1.71 8.09
C ALA A 73 17.81 -2.58 9.25
N ASN A 74 18.65 -3.12 10.13
CA ASN A 74 18.20 -3.89 11.30
C ASN A 74 17.06 -3.21 12.08
N PRO A 75 17.11 -1.89 12.39
CA PRO A 75 16.02 -1.26 13.14
C PRO A 75 14.65 -1.31 12.43
N TYR A 76 14.63 -1.48 11.11
CA TYR A 76 13.40 -1.70 10.36
C TYR A 76 12.91 -3.14 10.56
N PHE A 77 13.78 -4.13 10.34
CA PHE A 77 13.42 -5.55 10.42
C PHE A 77 13.05 -5.98 11.84
N ASP A 78 13.76 -5.47 12.86
CA ASP A 78 13.42 -5.74 14.26
C ASP A 78 11.95 -5.35 14.56
N VAL A 79 11.49 -4.20 14.05
CA VAL A 79 10.09 -3.76 14.22
C VAL A 79 9.13 -4.57 13.33
N MET A 80 9.51 -4.88 12.09
CA MET A 80 8.65 -5.68 11.22
C MET A 80 8.41 -7.08 11.80
N ASP A 81 9.44 -7.72 12.36
CA ASP A 81 9.34 -9.03 13.01
C ASP A 81 8.32 -8.99 14.17
N GLU A 82 8.40 -7.97 15.04
CA GLU A 82 7.45 -7.76 16.14
C GLU A 82 6.01 -7.57 15.62
N LEU A 83 5.82 -6.75 14.59
CA LEU A 83 4.49 -6.47 14.04
C LEU A 83 3.91 -7.67 13.27
N GLU A 84 4.73 -8.45 12.58
CA GLU A 84 4.29 -9.69 11.92
C GLU A 84 3.86 -10.74 12.95
N GLU A 85 4.57 -10.85 14.08
CA GLU A 85 4.17 -11.75 15.17
C GLU A 85 2.88 -11.28 15.85
N GLU A 86 2.74 -9.98 16.12
CA GLU A 86 1.58 -9.40 16.81
C GLU A 86 0.29 -9.45 15.99
N TYR A 87 0.35 -9.04 14.71
CA TYR A 87 -0.84 -8.92 13.88
C TYR A 87 -1.09 -10.09 12.94
N MET A 88 -0.09 -10.97 12.73
CA MET A 88 -0.15 -12.14 11.86
C MET A 88 -0.85 -11.85 10.51
N PRO A 89 -0.35 -10.89 9.71
CA PRO A 89 -1.07 -10.36 8.54
C PRO A 89 -1.23 -11.43 7.46
N ASP A 90 -2.38 -12.11 7.45
CA ASP A 90 -2.70 -13.16 6.47
C ASP A 90 -4.01 -12.91 5.73
N GLY A 91 -4.86 -12.04 6.28
CA GLY A 91 -6.27 -11.92 5.92
C GLY A 91 -7.16 -12.90 6.69
N PRO A 92 -8.47 -12.65 6.73
CA PRO A 92 -9.38 -13.50 7.50
C PRO A 92 -9.45 -14.93 6.93
N PRO A 93 -9.68 -15.96 7.78
CA PRO A 93 -10.08 -15.84 9.19
C PRO A 93 -8.93 -15.69 10.19
N PHE A 94 -7.66 -15.76 9.76
CA PHE A 94 -6.52 -15.73 10.68
C PHE A 94 -6.25 -14.34 11.25
N SER A 95 -6.32 -13.31 10.41
CA SER A 95 -6.16 -11.92 10.83
C SER A 95 -7.03 -10.98 10.01
N PRO A 96 -7.69 -9.98 10.62
CA PRO A 96 -8.32 -8.88 9.90
C PRO A 96 -7.37 -8.15 8.94
N LEU A 97 -6.08 -8.06 9.27
CA LEU A 97 -5.08 -7.44 8.41
C LEU A 97 -4.79 -8.33 7.21
N THR A 98 -5.19 -7.86 6.03
CA THR A 98 -4.85 -8.55 4.78
C THR A 98 -3.38 -8.39 4.44
N ARG A 99 -2.78 -9.42 3.83
CA ARG A 99 -1.42 -9.36 3.26
C ARG A 99 -1.24 -8.13 2.37
N SER A 100 -2.24 -7.86 1.50
CA SER A 100 -2.17 -6.69 0.61
C SER A 100 -2.03 -5.38 1.38
N TYR A 101 -2.80 -5.17 2.45
CA TYR A 101 -2.69 -3.98 3.27
C TYR A 101 -1.30 -3.85 3.90
N PHE A 102 -0.85 -4.90 4.59
CA PHE A 102 0.38 -4.88 5.37
C PHE A 102 1.61 -4.75 4.45
N SER A 103 1.68 -5.50 3.34
CA SER A 103 2.80 -5.41 2.39
C SER A 103 2.96 -4.02 1.76
N TYR A 104 1.86 -3.31 1.46
CA TYR A 104 1.96 -1.93 0.98
C TYR A 104 2.36 -0.96 2.09
N TRP A 105 1.82 -1.15 3.31
CA TRP A 105 2.18 -0.31 4.45
C TRP A 105 3.66 -0.46 4.81
N GLN A 106 4.16 -1.67 5.03
CA GLN A 106 5.55 -1.91 5.42
C GLN A 106 6.54 -1.37 4.37
N SER A 107 6.18 -1.48 3.09
CA SER A 107 7.06 -1.09 1.99
C SER A 107 7.08 0.41 1.75
N PHE A 108 5.92 1.07 1.82
CA PHE A 108 5.75 2.43 1.30
C PHE A 108 5.38 3.46 2.36
N ASP A 109 4.98 3.04 3.57
CA ASP A 109 4.43 3.91 4.61
C ASP A 109 5.33 3.97 5.84
N TYR A 110 5.88 2.84 6.29
CA TYR A 110 6.71 2.77 7.49
C TYR A 110 8.08 3.46 7.30
N PRO A 111 8.32 4.63 7.91
CA PRO A 111 9.56 5.37 7.73
C PRO A 111 10.58 4.99 8.80
N PHE A 112 11.82 4.76 8.39
CA PHE A 112 12.93 4.43 9.30
C PHE A 112 14.21 5.19 8.96
N GLY A 113 15.16 5.13 9.89
CA GLY A 113 16.40 5.88 9.84
C GLY A 113 16.22 7.39 10.00
N LYS A 114 17.35 8.10 10.04
CA LYS A 114 17.37 9.55 10.33
C LYS A 114 16.66 10.38 9.25
N ALA A 115 16.68 9.92 8.00
CA ALA A 115 16.03 10.62 6.89
C ALA A 115 14.54 10.26 6.73
N ARG A 116 13.98 9.39 7.60
CA ARG A 116 12.60 8.89 7.51
C ARG A 116 12.28 8.30 6.14
N GLU A 117 13.17 7.45 5.64
CA GLU A 117 12.99 6.75 4.37
C GLU A 117 12.16 5.49 4.59
N THR A 118 11.38 5.09 3.58
CA THR A 118 10.71 3.78 3.50
C THR A 118 11.48 2.86 2.55
N LEU A 119 11.23 1.54 2.56
CA LEU A 119 11.84 0.61 1.59
C LEU A 119 11.61 1.08 0.15
N GLY A 120 10.37 1.48 -0.16
CA GLY A 120 9.99 1.99 -1.47
C GLY A 120 10.72 3.28 -1.85
N SER A 121 11.00 4.17 -0.89
CA SER A 121 11.73 5.42 -1.17
C SER A 121 13.22 5.16 -1.42
N ILE A 122 13.81 4.22 -0.68
CA ILE A 122 15.21 3.81 -0.86
C ILE A 122 15.36 3.13 -2.22
N PHE A 123 14.48 2.19 -2.53
CA PHE A 123 14.45 1.52 -3.82
C PHE A 123 14.29 2.53 -4.97
N TYR A 124 13.34 3.47 -4.86
CA TYR A 124 13.14 4.51 -5.86
C TYR A 124 14.40 5.36 -6.11
N ASP A 125 15.10 5.75 -5.05
CA ASP A 125 16.33 6.56 -5.16
C ASP A 125 17.48 5.83 -5.84
N LEU A 126 17.56 4.51 -5.67
CA LEU A 126 18.51 3.66 -6.38
C LEU A 126 18.06 3.43 -7.84
N ALA A 127 16.77 3.14 -8.04
CA ALA A 127 16.19 2.78 -9.32
C ALA A 127 16.21 3.93 -10.34
N LYS A 128 16.02 5.18 -9.91
CA LYS A 128 16.02 6.35 -10.82
C LYS A 128 17.35 6.59 -11.55
N ASN A 129 18.44 6.05 -11.01
CA ASN A 129 19.79 6.14 -11.59
C ASN A 129 20.24 4.80 -12.22
N SER A 130 19.31 3.89 -12.46
CA SER A 130 19.54 2.57 -13.04
C SER A 130 18.99 2.48 -14.48
N LYS A 131 19.16 1.33 -15.13
CA LYS A 131 18.55 1.02 -16.43
C LYS A 131 17.17 0.37 -16.34
N LEU A 132 16.52 0.38 -15.16
CA LEU A 132 15.18 -0.16 -15.01
C LEU A 132 14.18 0.54 -15.93
N ASP A 133 13.19 -0.21 -16.42
CA ASP A 133 12.07 0.34 -17.17
C ASP A 133 11.44 1.51 -16.40
N LYS A 134 11.41 2.69 -17.03
CA LYS A 134 10.88 3.91 -16.44
C LYS A 134 9.46 3.73 -15.91
N ARG A 135 8.63 2.86 -16.51
CA ARG A 135 7.26 2.60 -16.06
C ARG A 135 7.22 1.94 -14.68
N VAL A 136 8.20 1.10 -14.36
CA VAL A 136 8.31 0.47 -13.02
C VAL A 136 8.82 1.50 -12.00
N VAL A 137 9.74 2.37 -12.41
CA VAL A 137 10.20 3.50 -11.58
C VAL A 137 9.06 4.46 -11.28
N ASP A 138 8.24 4.79 -12.29
CA ASP A 138 7.06 5.64 -12.15
C ASP A 138 5.99 4.98 -11.26
N ALA A 139 5.77 3.66 -11.41
CA ALA A 139 4.87 2.91 -10.53
C ALA A 139 5.36 2.90 -9.08
N THR A 140 6.66 2.75 -8.85
CA THR A 140 7.26 2.86 -7.51
C THR A 140 7.04 4.26 -6.93
N ALA A 141 7.26 5.31 -7.72
CA ALA A 141 7.01 6.70 -7.30
C ALA A 141 5.55 6.91 -6.91
N ALA A 142 4.61 6.39 -7.72
CA ALA A 142 3.19 6.45 -7.45
C ALA A 142 2.79 5.67 -6.18
N LEU A 143 3.40 4.50 -5.92
CA LEU A 143 3.18 3.76 -4.68
C LEU A 143 3.69 4.52 -3.45
N ASN A 144 4.88 5.12 -3.53
CA ASN A 144 5.42 6.00 -2.49
C ASN A 144 4.50 7.19 -2.20
N ALA A 145 3.92 7.80 -3.24
CA ALA A 145 3.00 8.93 -3.12
C ALA A 145 1.56 8.53 -2.76
N SER A 146 1.19 7.25 -2.90
CA SER A 146 -0.11 6.73 -2.48
C SER A 146 -0.13 6.37 -1.00
N ARG A 147 -1.33 6.16 -0.46
CA ARG A 147 -1.59 5.77 0.93
C ARG A 147 -2.98 5.16 1.03
N MET A 148 -3.30 4.62 2.19
CA MET A 148 -4.69 4.35 2.55
C MET A 148 -5.50 5.66 2.59
N GLY A 149 -6.81 5.56 2.46
CA GLY A 149 -7.73 6.69 2.58
C GLY A 149 -9.14 6.18 2.77
N LEU A 150 -10.04 7.10 3.14
CA LEU A 150 -11.44 6.80 3.35
C LEU A 150 -12.29 7.47 2.28
N TYR A 151 -13.03 6.66 1.54
CA TYR A 151 -13.76 7.05 0.34
C TYR A 151 -15.22 6.65 0.44
N GLU A 152 -16.11 7.43 -0.15
CA GLU A 152 -17.50 7.06 -0.36
C GLU A 152 -17.69 6.61 -1.81
N VAL A 153 -18.38 5.48 -2.01
CA VAL A 153 -18.80 5.03 -3.34
C VAL A 153 -20.01 5.85 -3.79
N LEU A 154 -19.88 6.53 -4.92
CA LEU A 154 -20.97 7.31 -5.52
C LEU A 154 -21.77 6.50 -6.53
N GLU A 155 -21.08 5.77 -7.41
CA GLU A 155 -21.68 5.01 -8.50
C GLU A 155 -20.73 3.89 -8.92
N THR A 156 -21.27 2.80 -9.47
CA THR A 156 -20.50 1.82 -10.23
C THR A 156 -21.09 1.68 -11.63
N LYS A 157 -20.24 1.82 -12.65
CA LYS A 157 -20.64 1.66 -14.06
C LYS A 157 -19.55 0.97 -14.85
N GLY A 158 -19.90 -0.14 -15.52
CA GLY A 158 -18.99 -0.87 -16.39
C GLY A 158 -17.72 -1.38 -15.68
N GLY A 159 -17.83 -1.79 -14.41
CA GLY A 159 -16.70 -2.25 -13.60
C GLY A 159 -15.79 -1.14 -13.06
N VAL A 160 -16.11 0.13 -13.32
CA VAL A 160 -15.43 1.28 -12.75
C VAL A 160 -16.27 1.84 -11.59
N ILE A 161 -15.61 2.03 -10.46
CA ILE A 161 -16.19 2.55 -9.21
C ILE A 161 -15.84 4.04 -9.12
N SER A 162 -16.87 4.88 -9.13
CA SER A 162 -16.74 6.31 -8.86
C SER A 162 -16.74 6.54 -7.35
N LEU A 163 -15.69 7.17 -6.84
CA LEU A 163 -15.43 7.36 -5.42
C LEU A 163 -15.16 8.84 -5.14
N ARG A 164 -15.41 9.24 -3.89
CA ARG A 164 -15.05 10.56 -3.37
C ARG A 164 -14.28 10.39 -2.06
N GLU A 165 -13.08 10.95 -1.95
CA GLU A 165 -12.38 10.98 -0.66
C GLU A 165 -13.13 11.91 0.32
N LEU A 166 -13.48 11.39 1.50
CA LEU A 166 -14.47 12.04 2.37
C LEU A 166 -14.10 13.48 2.75
N LEU A 167 -12.87 13.73 3.19
CA LEU A 167 -12.49 15.04 3.71
C LEU A 167 -12.14 16.04 2.59
N THR A 168 -11.46 15.60 1.54
CA THR A 168 -11.01 16.50 0.45
C THR A 168 -12.08 16.74 -0.59
N ASN A 169 -13.06 15.83 -0.72
CA ASN A 169 -13.98 15.69 -1.83
C ASN A 169 -13.30 15.40 -3.17
N ALA A 170 -12.04 14.92 -3.16
CA ALA A 170 -11.34 14.57 -4.38
C ALA A 170 -12.04 13.39 -5.07
N PRO A 171 -12.37 13.51 -6.38
CA PRO A 171 -13.01 12.44 -7.13
C PRO A 171 -11.99 11.41 -7.60
N PHE A 172 -12.37 10.13 -7.54
CA PHE A 172 -11.61 9.02 -8.11
C PHE A 172 -12.52 8.15 -8.97
N ARG A 173 -11.97 7.62 -10.06
CA ARG A 173 -12.60 6.58 -10.87
C ARG A 173 -11.67 5.40 -10.85
N SER A 174 -12.06 4.33 -10.18
CA SER A 174 -11.15 3.24 -9.87
C SER A 174 -11.67 1.88 -10.29
N THR A 175 -10.76 0.98 -10.66
CA THR A 175 -11.04 -0.46 -10.69
C THR A 175 -10.53 -1.09 -9.39
N CYS A 176 -11.05 -2.27 -9.02
CA CYS A 176 -10.61 -2.99 -7.83
C CYS A 176 -9.95 -4.32 -8.19
N LEU A 177 -8.70 -4.50 -7.77
CA LEU A 177 -7.95 -5.75 -7.99
C LEU A 177 -8.59 -6.95 -7.27
N ALA A 178 -9.16 -6.72 -6.08
CA ALA A 178 -9.82 -7.77 -5.31
C ALA A 178 -11.20 -8.16 -5.88
N GLY A 179 -11.71 -7.42 -6.87
CA GLY A 179 -13.01 -7.71 -7.49
C GLY A 179 -14.22 -7.11 -6.78
N TYR A 180 -14.02 -6.29 -5.74
CA TYR A 180 -15.10 -5.57 -5.08
C TYR A 180 -15.89 -4.74 -6.11
N PRO A 181 -17.22 -4.93 -6.25
CA PRO A 181 -17.99 -4.27 -7.30
C PRO A 181 -18.30 -2.80 -7.03
N GLY A 182 -18.09 -2.28 -5.81
CA GLY A 182 -18.52 -0.93 -5.45
C GLY A 182 -20.04 -0.84 -5.29
N LYS A 183 -20.53 -0.74 -4.05
CA LYS A 183 -21.95 -0.47 -3.77
C LYS A 183 -22.12 1.00 -3.41
N PRO A 184 -22.97 1.77 -4.10
CA PRO A 184 -23.23 3.17 -3.75
C PRO A 184 -23.60 3.36 -2.27
N GLY A 185 -23.00 4.38 -1.65
CA GLY A 185 -23.13 4.68 -0.23
C GLY A 185 -22.18 3.91 0.69
N ASP A 186 -21.45 2.89 0.20
CA ASP A 186 -20.44 2.23 1.01
C ASP A 186 -19.28 3.20 1.31
N LEU A 187 -18.83 3.20 2.57
CA LEU A 187 -17.58 3.81 2.98
C LEU A 187 -16.46 2.78 2.87
N VAL A 188 -15.40 3.13 2.16
CA VAL A 188 -14.32 2.24 1.76
C VAL A 188 -13.00 2.78 2.27
N PHE A 189 -12.37 2.03 3.17
CA PHE A 189 -11.00 2.26 3.60
C PHE A 189 -10.06 1.40 2.74
N ALA A 190 -9.30 2.03 1.85
CA ALA A 190 -8.44 1.34 0.90
C ALA A 190 -7.28 2.22 0.43
N ARG A 191 -6.27 1.62 -0.21
CA ARG A 191 -5.23 2.36 -0.93
C ARG A 191 -5.62 2.53 -2.39
N ILE A 192 -5.59 3.76 -2.88
CA ILE A 192 -5.80 4.08 -4.31
C ILE A 192 -4.49 4.60 -4.91
N ALA A 193 -4.09 4.04 -6.06
CA ALA A 193 -2.97 4.51 -6.86
C ALA A 193 -3.45 4.95 -8.26
N PRO A 194 -2.82 5.96 -8.89
CA PRO A 194 -3.26 6.48 -10.18
C PRO A 194 -3.06 5.46 -11.32
N GLY A 195 -3.85 5.56 -12.39
CA GLY A 195 -3.53 4.86 -13.64
C GLY A 195 -2.26 5.45 -14.28
N LEU A 196 -1.40 4.60 -14.85
CA LEU A 196 -0.10 5.01 -15.42
C LEU A 196 -0.05 4.81 -16.94
N SER A 197 -0.87 3.90 -17.46
CA SER A 197 -0.86 3.46 -18.84
C SER A 197 -1.44 4.49 -19.81
N GLU A 198 -2.47 5.22 -19.39
CA GLU A 198 -3.16 6.22 -20.21
C GLU A 198 -3.47 7.48 -19.40
N PRO A 199 -3.24 8.69 -19.96
CA PRO A 199 -3.66 9.93 -19.32
C PRO A 199 -5.16 9.94 -19.03
N GLY A 200 -5.53 10.10 -17.76
CA GLY A 200 -6.94 10.09 -17.34
C GLY A 200 -7.58 8.70 -17.28
N GLY A 201 -6.80 7.63 -17.40
CA GLY A 201 -7.23 6.26 -17.13
C GLY A 201 -7.70 6.07 -15.68
N PRO A 202 -8.46 5.00 -15.40
CA PRO A 202 -8.94 4.72 -14.06
C PRO A 202 -7.76 4.49 -13.10
N SER A 203 -7.92 4.99 -11.88
CA SER A 203 -7.08 4.62 -10.74
C SER A 203 -7.34 3.17 -10.31
N LEU A 204 -6.54 2.67 -9.39
CA LEU A 204 -6.60 1.30 -8.93
C LEU A 204 -6.75 1.26 -7.41
N ILE A 205 -7.75 0.52 -6.94
CA ILE A 205 -7.80 0.08 -5.55
C ILE A 205 -6.82 -1.08 -5.39
N MET A 206 -5.72 -0.80 -4.69
CA MET A 206 -4.53 -1.65 -4.62
C MET A 206 -4.64 -2.78 -3.59
N THR A 207 -5.42 -2.56 -2.54
CA THR A 207 -5.60 -3.49 -1.43
C THR A 207 -6.96 -4.17 -1.53
N THR A 208 -7.13 -5.30 -0.84
CA THR A 208 -8.45 -5.76 -0.46
C THR A 208 -9.12 -4.64 0.34
N PRO A 209 -10.27 -4.09 -0.11
CA PRO A 209 -10.89 -2.95 0.54
C PRO A 209 -11.53 -3.34 1.88
N TYR A 210 -11.47 -2.43 2.84
CA TYR A 210 -12.21 -2.52 4.09
C TYR A 210 -13.49 -1.67 3.96
N ILE A 211 -14.66 -2.27 4.13
CA ILE A 211 -15.95 -1.58 4.07
C ILE A 211 -16.41 -1.24 5.47
N ILE A 212 -16.70 0.04 5.74
CA ILE A 212 -17.13 0.49 7.06
C ILE A 212 -18.64 0.35 7.19
N LEU A 213 -19.08 -0.45 8.16
CA LEU A 213 -20.47 -0.69 8.52
C LEU A 213 -20.89 0.21 9.69
N ASN A 214 -22.20 0.49 9.78
CA ASN A 214 -22.83 1.17 10.91
C ASN A 214 -22.19 2.52 11.28
N SER A 215 -21.60 3.20 10.31
CA SER A 215 -21.06 4.56 10.46
C SER A 215 -21.30 5.32 9.17
N LYS A 216 -21.59 6.62 9.29
CA LYS A 216 -21.87 7.49 8.16
C LYS A 216 -20.67 8.40 7.88
N ALA A 217 -20.67 9.04 6.72
CA ALA A 217 -19.61 9.99 6.35
C ALA A 217 -19.47 11.10 7.40
N GLU A 218 -20.58 11.54 7.98
CA GLU A 218 -20.59 12.59 9.01
C GLU A 218 -19.84 12.19 10.29
N ASP A 219 -19.91 10.91 10.68
CA ASP A 219 -19.22 10.39 11.87
C ASP A 219 -17.70 10.46 11.69
N TRP A 220 -17.23 10.08 10.50
CA TRP A 220 -15.82 10.17 10.10
C TRP A 220 -15.33 11.60 9.92
N LEU A 221 -16.16 12.49 9.36
CA LEU A 221 -15.85 13.92 9.29
C LEU A 221 -15.80 14.55 10.69
N ALA A 222 -16.62 14.10 11.63
CA ALA A 222 -16.53 14.52 13.03
C ALA A 222 -15.25 13.98 13.68
N PHE A 223 -14.87 12.74 13.39
CA PHE A 223 -13.59 12.16 13.82
C PHE A 223 -12.40 12.97 13.34
N PHE A 224 -12.29 13.26 12.03
CA PHE A 224 -11.18 14.07 11.51
C PHE A 224 -11.09 15.45 12.18
N ARG A 225 -12.23 16.09 12.48
CA ARG A 225 -12.25 17.35 13.23
C ARG A 225 -11.73 17.21 14.66
N ARG A 226 -12.09 16.14 15.38
CA ARG A 226 -11.58 15.87 16.75
C ARG A 226 -10.07 15.61 16.75
N GLN A 227 -9.58 14.92 15.73
CA GLN A 227 -8.15 14.65 15.53
C GLN A 227 -7.37 15.87 15.02
N GLY A 228 -8.04 16.99 14.73
CA GLY A 228 -7.39 18.19 14.16
C GLY A 228 -6.85 17.96 12.74
N VAL A 229 -7.38 16.97 12.02
CA VAL A 229 -6.95 16.62 10.66
C VAL A 229 -7.73 17.47 9.66
N ASP A 230 -7.00 18.34 8.96
CA ASP A 230 -7.53 19.09 7.82
C ASP A 230 -7.12 18.43 6.48
N LYS A 231 -7.49 19.06 5.37
CA LYS A 231 -7.17 18.54 4.02
C LYS A 231 -5.66 18.42 3.77
N ALA A 232 -4.83 19.27 4.36
CA ALA A 232 -3.38 19.26 4.17
C ALA A 232 -2.71 18.17 5.01
N GLY A 233 -3.19 17.98 6.26
CA GLY A 233 -2.71 16.95 7.18
C GLY A 233 -3.20 15.54 6.85
N LEU A 234 -4.29 15.40 6.08
CA LEU A 234 -4.90 14.12 5.75
C LEU A 234 -3.92 13.11 5.15
N HIS A 235 -2.98 13.59 4.31
CA HIS A 235 -2.00 12.71 3.74
C HIS A 235 -1.11 12.08 4.80
N GLY A 236 -0.49 12.89 5.68
CA GLY A 236 0.35 12.38 6.75
C GLY A 236 -0.43 11.50 7.73
N PHE A 237 -1.68 11.86 8.05
CA PHE A 237 -2.53 11.12 8.98
C PHE A 237 -2.77 9.67 8.54
N PHE A 238 -3.10 9.45 7.26
CA PHE A 238 -3.28 8.11 6.74
C PHE A 238 -1.98 7.42 6.33
N LYS A 239 -0.95 8.19 5.94
CA LYS A 239 0.35 7.65 5.49
C LYS A 239 1.19 7.13 6.66
N TYR A 240 1.21 7.84 7.78
CA TYR A 240 2.09 7.53 8.90
C TYR A 240 1.36 7.17 10.20
N GLY A 241 0.08 7.54 10.30
CA GLY A 241 -0.69 7.37 11.53
C GLY A 241 -0.26 8.35 12.65
N PRO A 242 -1.11 8.52 13.68
CA PRO A 242 -0.71 9.11 14.97
C PRO A 242 0.37 8.31 15.69
N THR A 243 0.27 6.98 15.60
CA THR A 243 1.28 6.01 16.04
C THR A 243 1.52 5.02 14.89
N GLU A 244 2.61 4.28 14.95
CA GLU A 244 2.95 3.26 13.94
C GLU A 244 1.86 2.18 13.79
N LYS A 245 1.24 1.79 14.90
CA LYS A 245 0.21 0.74 14.98
C LYS A 245 -1.22 1.24 14.77
N TYR A 246 -1.45 2.55 14.76
CA TYR A 246 -2.79 3.15 14.86
C TYR A 246 -3.85 2.55 13.90
N TRP A 247 -3.50 2.43 12.62
CA TRP A 247 -4.42 1.89 11.62
C TRP A 247 -4.51 0.36 11.65
N HIS A 248 -3.51 -0.31 12.21
CA HIS A 248 -3.51 -1.76 12.41
C HIS A 248 -4.49 -2.08 13.54
N ASP A 249 -4.34 -1.39 14.68
CA ASP A 249 -5.25 -1.46 15.83
C ASP A 249 -6.69 -1.22 15.40
N TYR A 250 -6.95 -0.15 14.65
CA TYR A 250 -8.30 0.10 14.13
C TYR A 250 -8.86 -1.04 13.25
N ILE A 251 -8.04 -1.66 12.40
CA ILE A 251 -8.49 -2.78 11.56
C ILE A 251 -8.79 -4.01 12.43
N MET A 252 -7.96 -4.29 13.43
CA MET A 252 -8.16 -5.38 14.37
C MET A 252 -9.43 -5.16 15.20
N ASP A 253 -9.51 -4.01 15.86
CA ASP A 253 -10.56 -3.64 16.79
C ASP A 253 -11.91 -3.48 16.11
N GLY A 254 -11.89 -2.98 14.87
CA GLY A 254 -13.07 -2.71 14.05
C GLY A 254 -13.61 -3.94 13.32
N TYR A 255 -12.93 -5.08 13.31
CA TYR A 255 -13.30 -6.22 12.47
C TYR A 255 -14.71 -6.77 12.75
N VAL A 256 -15.43 -7.15 11.68
CA VAL A 256 -16.78 -7.74 11.79
C VAL A 256 -16.85 -9.09 11.08
N LYS A 257 -16.48 -9.11 9.80
CA LYS A 257 -16.57 -10.29 8.91
C LYS A 257 -15.82 -10.02 7.60
N PHE A 258 -15.82 -10.99 6.69
CA PHE A 258 -15.20 -10.85 5.38
C PHE A 258 -15.93 -11.64 4.29
N THR A 259 -15.64 -11.28 3.04
CA THR A 259 -15.87 -12.09 1.85
C THR A 259 -14.56 -12.19 1.06
N SER A 260 -14.54 -12.95 -0.03
CA SER A 260 -13.32 -13.12 -0.83
C SER A 260 -12.76 -11.81 -1.42
N ASP A 261 -13.60 -10.79 -1.57
CA ASP A 261 -13.28 -9.54 -2.26
C ASP A 261 -13.18 -8.32 -1.33
N ARG A 262 -13.51 -8.44 -0.03
CA ARG A 262 -13.49 -7.34 0.93
C ARG A 262 -13.54 -7.81 2.38
N VAL A 263 -13.09 -6.93 3.28
CA VAL A 263 -13.23 -7.09 4.74
C VAL A 263 -14.23 -6.05 5.25
N TYR A 264 -14.99 -6.36 6.28
CA TYR A 264 -15.93 -5.43 6.89
C TYR A 264 -15.44 -4.99 8.26
N LEU A 265 -15.40 -3.68 8.46
CA LEU A 265 -15.08 -3.03 9.72
C LEU A 265 -16.29 -2.24 10.25
N THR A 266 -16.27 -1.82 11.50
CA THR A 266 -17.26 -0.92 12.09
C THR A 266 -16.62 -0.04 13.16
N GLY A 267 -17.35 0.98 13.62
CA GLY A 267 -16.92 1.88 14.68
C GLY A 267 -16.08 3.07 14.20
N ILE A 268 -15.75 3.94 15.16
CA ILE A 268 -14.96 5.16 14.97
C ILE A 268 -13.78 5.10 15.95
N PRO A 269 -12.51 5.27 15.49
CA PRO A 269 -11.32 4.98 16.31
C PRO A 269 -11.27 5.63 17.69
N ASP A 270 -11.82 6.83 17.86
CA ASP A 270 -11.77 7.59 19.12
C ASP A 270 -13.10 7.61 19.89
N VAL A 271 -14.07 6.77 19.53
CA VAL A 271 -15.37 6.67 20.22
C VAL A 271 -15.39 5.38 21.06
N PRO A 272 -15.37 5.49 22.40
CA PRO A 272 -15.42 4.34 23.29
C PRO A 272 -16.64 3.44 23.03
N GLY A 273 -16.41 2.12 23.00
CA GLY A 273 -17.46 1.11 22.78
C GLY A 273 -17.99 1.05 21.34
N SER A 274 -17.42 1.80 20.39
CA SER A 274 -17.83 1.74 18.98
C SER A 274 -17.15 0.60 18.21
N LEU A 275 -15.97 0.16 18.67
CA LEU A 275 -15.19 -0.93 18.09
C LEU A 275 -15.51 -2.23 18.83
N PRO A 276 -15.87 -3.32 18.14
CA PRO A 276 -16.28 -4.58 18.76
C PRO A 276 -15.18 -5.33 19.51
N HIS A 277 -13.91 -5.07 19.20
CA HIS A 277 -12.77 -5.79 19.80
C HIS A 277 -11.79 -4.88 20.56
N ALA A 278 -12.10 -3.59 20.70
CA ALA A 278 -11.33 -2.70 21.56
C ALA A 278 -11.55 -3.03 23.06
N GLU A 279 -10.47 -3.01 23.84
CA GLU A 279 -10.50 -3.20 25.30
C GLU A 279 -11.10 -2.01 26.08
#